data_AF-A0A8J2YEU1-F1
#
_entry.id   AF-A0A8J2YEU1-F1
#
_cell.length_a   1.000
_cell.length_b   1.000
_cell.length_c   1.000
_cell.angle_alpha   90.00
_cell.angle_beta   90.00
_cell.angle_gamma   90.00
#
_symmetry.space_group_name_H-M   'P 1'
#
loop_
_entity.id
_entity.type
_entity.pdbx_description
1 polymer ?
#
loop_
_entity_poly.entity_id
_entity_poly.type
_entity_poly.pdbx_seq_one_letter_code
_entity_poly.pdbx_strand_id
1 'polypeptide(L)'
;MTAATIAGQAPTLTYIALYTMVGHVLLQSTDRVKPHDFQNLATIFLSTSMPVLFFAIVVARFLHVGFHQRAKHPIIALPVDIFRFLTSPPRLILGMPLVISLCLFVRVFTDIKYNIPTLAPYSWDETFMNLDQWLHFGYHPHELLQPVLGHPLITLALDIVYQLWFMIMWMFWVVLAFALRPSVIRTQFFAVFVLIWSLGGSLAAIGFSSVGPCFYGPLGLAPNPYAPLMDYLHQVNGNYHLFSVQAQHLLWQA
;
A
#
# COMPACT_ATOMS: atom_id res chain seq x y z
N MET A 1 -9.43 -14.67 -26.15
CA MET A 1 -8.76 -13.71 -25.25
C MET A 1 -7.29 -13.67 -25.62
N THR A 2 -6.91 -12.63 -26.37
CA THR A 2 -5.59 -12.47 -26.98
C THR A 2 -4.49 -12.28 -25.93
N ALA A 3 -3.32 -12.87 -26.19
CA ALA A 3 -2.13 -12.80 -25.35
C ALA A 3 -1.82 -11.36 -24.94
N ALA A 4 -1.33 -11.16 -23.71
CA ALA A 4 -1.03 -9.84 -23.17
C ALA A 4 0.12 -9.16 -23.95
N THR A 5 -0.29 -8.39 -24.95
CA THR A 5 0.49 -7.42 -25.70
C THR A 5 0.44 -6.06 -24.98
N ILE A 6 1.24 -5.09 -25.43
CA ILE A 6 1.11 -3.69 -25.00
C ILE A 6 -0.34 -3.20 -25.16
N ALA A 7 -1.02 -3.58 -26.24
CA ALA A 7 -2.42 -3.25 -26.47
C ALA A 7 -3.36 -3.80 -25.38
N GLY A 8 -3.04 -4.96 -24.81
CA GLY A 8 -3.79 -5.53 -23.68
C GLY A 8 -3.64 -4.74 -22.37
N GLN A 9 -2.63 -3.88 -22.25
CA GLN A 9 -2.43 -2.99 -21.09
C GLN A 9 -3.10 -1.63 -21.29
N ALA A 10 -3.48 -1.28 -22.54
CA ALA A 10 -3.99 0.04 -22.88
C ALA A 10 -5.18 0.47 -21.98
N PRO A 11 -6.20 -0.36 -21.70
CA PRO A 11 -7.30 0.06 -20.84
C PRO A 11 -6.86 0.48 -19.44
N THR A 12 -5.97 -0.28 -18.81
CA THR A 12 -5.44 0.03 -17.48
C THR A 12 -4.58 1.30 -17.51
N LEU A 13 -3.71 1.43 -18.51
CA LEU A 13 -2.85 2.62 -18.66
C LEU A 13 -3.67 3.89 -18.93
N THR A 14 -4.69 3.80 -19.79
CA THR A 14 -5.63 4.90 -20.06
C THR A 14 -6.41 5.28 -18.80
N TYR A 15 -6.90 4.30 -18.04
CA TYR A 15 -7.58 4.59 -16.77
C TYR A 15 -6.67 5.31 -15.78
N ILE A 16 -5.42 4.85 -15.62
CA ILE A 16 -4.43 5.52 -14.76
C ILE A 16 -4.22 6.97 -15.22
N ALA A 17 -4.01 7.19 -16.52
CA ALA A 17 -3.79 8.52 -17.05
C ALA A 17 -4.99 9.46 -16.79
N LEU A 18 -6.22 8.97 -16.99
CA LEU A 18 -7.44 9.71 -16.69
C LEU A 18 -7.55 10.01 -15.19
N TYR A 19 -7.31 9.03 -14.32
CA TYR A 19 -7.32 9.21 -12.88
C TYR A 19 -6.30 10.26 -12.43
N THR A 20 -5.05 10.18 -12.93
CA THR A 20 -3.99 11.14 -12.63
C THR A 20 -4.39 12.54 -13.09
N MET A 21 -4.96 12.69 -14.30
CA MET A 21 -5.42 13.98 -14.81
C MET A 21 -6.55 14.56 -13.95
N VAL A 22 -7.59 13.77 -13.65
CA VAL A 22 -8.73 14.20 -12.85
C VAL A 22 -8.30 14.58 -11.43
N GLY A 23 -7.45 13.76 -10.79
CA GLY A 23 -6.93 14.04 -9.46
C GLY A 23 -6.06 15.29 -9.43
N HIS A 24 -5.27 15.54 -10.46
CA HIS A 24 -4.48 16.77 -10.55
C HIS A 24 -5.36 18.01 -10.70
N VAL A 25 -6.38 17.97 -11.57
CA VAL A 25 -7.35 19.06 -11.73
C VAL A 25 -8.10 19.32 -10.43
N LEU A 26 -8.57 18.27 -9.74
CA LEU A 26 -9.25 18.36 -8.45
C LEU A 26 -8.38 19.11 -7.42
N LEU A 27 -7.12 18.69 -7.26
CA LEU A 27 -6.19 19.31 -6.32
C LEU A 27 -5.88 20.76 -6.70
N GLN A 28 -5.70 21.07 -7.99
CA GLN A 28 -5.48 22.45 -8.44
C GLN A 28 -6.69 23.37 -8.24
N SER A 29 -7.91 22.82 -8.31
CA SER A 29 -9.15 23.56 -8.06
C SER A 29 -9.50 23.69 -6.58
N THR A 30 -8.78 23.02 -5.69
CA THR A 30 -9.06 23.02 -4.25
C THR A 30 -8.22 24.07 -3.56
N ASP A 31 -8.87 24.94 -2.79
CA ASP A 31 -8.17 25.92 -1.98
C ASP A 31 -7.39 25.23 -0.84
N ARG A 32 -6.21 25.79 -0.50
CA ARG A 32 -5.39 25.37 0.64
C ARG A 32 -4.86 23.93 0.58
N VAL A 33 -4.69 23.36 -0.61
CA VAL A 33 -3.94 22.11 -0.77
C VAL A 33 -2.55 22.27 -0.15
N LYS A 34 -2.26 21.40 0.80
CA LYS A 34 -0.97 21.35 1.47
C LYS A 34 0.04 20.64 0.56
N PRO A 35 1.24 21.21 0.36
CA PRO A 35 2.30 20.53 -0.34
C PRO A 35 2.78 19.33 0.47
N HIS A 36 3.07 18.24 -0.22
CA HIS A 36 3.57 17.01 0.37
C HIS A 36 4.85 16.58 -0.35
N ASP A 37 5.89 16.25 0.41
CA ASP A 37 7.20 15.83 -0.11
C ASP A 37 7.19 14.36 -0.54
N PHE A 38 6.49 14.11 -1.64
CA PHE A 38 6.47 12.81 -2.28
C PHE A 38 7.86 12.35 -2.71
N GLN A 39 8.78 13.26 -3.04
CA GLN A 39 10.10 12.88 -3.53
C GLN A 39 10.91 12.23 -2.41
N ASN A 40 10.86 12.79 -1.21
CA ASN A 40 11.47 12.16 -0.04
C ASN A 40 10.82 10.82 0.27
N LEU A 41 9.48 10.73 0.29
CA LEU A 41 8.80 9.45 0.51
C LEU A 41 9.14 8.39 -0.54
N ALA A 42 9.14 8.76 -1.82
CA ALA A 42 9.52 7.86 -2.90
C ALA A 42 10.97 7.41 -2.76
N THR A 43 11.88 8.31 -2.33
CA THR A 43 13.29 7.98 -2.09
C THR A 43 13.45 6.99 -0.94
N ILE A 44 12.77 7.23 0.20
CA ILE A 44 12.79 6.31 1.35
C ILE A 44 12.20 4.95 0.95
N PHE A 45 11.08 4.96 0.24
CA PHE A 45 10.42 3.73 -0.21
C PHE A 45 11.29 2.95 -1.20
N LEU A 46 11.88 3.60 -2.21
CA LEU A 46 12.73 2.93 -3.19
C LEU A 46 14.03 2.43 -2.57
N SER A 47 14.68 3.22 -1.69
CA SER A 47 15.92 2.82 -1.02
C SER A 47 15.74 1.64 -0.07
N THR A 48 14.57 1.50 0.56
CA THR A 48 14.26 0.36 1.43
C THR A 48 13.78 -0.87 0.65
N SER A 49 12.95 -0.69 -0.37
CA SER A 49 12.35 -1.82 -1.13
C SER A 49 13.28 -2.40 -2.20
N MET A 50 14.12 -1.60 -2.86
CA MET A 50 14.99 -2.08 -3.94
C MET A 50 16.02 -3.13 -3.49
N PRO A 51 16.72 -2.98 -2.33
CA PRO A 51 17.61 -4.02 -1.84
C PRO A 51 16.87 -5.34 -1.55
N VAL A 52 15.67 -5.27 -0.96
CA VAL A 52 14.85 -6.43 -0.65
C VAL A 52 14.40 -7.15 -1.93
N LEU A 53 13.94 -6.38 -2.92
CA LEU A 53 13.57 -6.89 -4.24
C LEU A 53 14.76 -7.53 -4.95
N PHE A 54 15.91 -6.86 -4.95
CA PHE A 54 17.12 -7.37 -5.57
C PHE A 54 17.56 -8.67 -4.92
N PHE A 55 17.60 -8.73 -3.59
CA PHE A 55 17.91 -9.94 -2.84
C PHE A 55 16.93 -11.07 -3.16
N ALA A 56 15.63 -10.79 -3.21
CA ALA A 56 14.62 -11.77 -3.58
C ALA A 56 14.82 -12.31 -5.02
N ILE A 57 15.18 -11.45 -5.98
CA ILE A 57 15.52 -11.87 -7.35
C ILE A 57 16.75 -12.77 -7.33
N VAL A 58 17.83 -12.38 -6.63
CA VAL A 58 19.06 -13.19 -6.54
C VAL A 58 18.75 -14.59 -6.00
N VAL A 59 18.00 -14.68 -4.90
CA VAL A 59 17.59 -15.96 -4.31
C VAL A 59 16.74 -16.77 -5.29
N ALA A 60 15.70 -16.17 -5.87
CA ALA A 60 14.81 -16.87 -6.81
C ALA A 60 15.55 -17.39 -8.05
N ARG A 61 16.48 -16.59 -8.60
CA ARG A 61 17.29 -17.00 -9.76
C ARG A 61 18.31 -18.06 -9.39
N PHE A 62 18.95 -17.97 -8.23
CA PHE A 62 19.85 -19.02 -7.73
C PHE A 62 19.13 -20.36 -7.61
N LEU A 63 17.94 -20.38 -7.00
CA LEU A 63 17.11 -21.59 -6.89
C LEU A 63 16.70 -22.11 -8.28
N HIS A 64 16.33 -21.22 -9.20
CA HIS A 64 15.96 -21.61 -10.56
C HIS A 64 17.14 -22.24 -11.35
N VAL A 65 18.33 -21.64 -11.28
CA VAL A 65 19.54 -22.14 -11.94
C VAL A 65 19.99 -23.46 -11.31
N GLY A 66 19.95 -23.56 -9.98
CA GLY A 66 20.34 -24.76 -9.24
C GLY A 66 19.40 -25.94 -9.44
N PHE A 67 18.08 -25.74 -9.26
CA PHE A 67 17.11 -26.84 -9.24
C PHE A 67 16.49 -27.14 -10.61
N HIS A 68 16.21 -26.14 -11.44
CA HIS A 68 15.58 -26.35 -12.75
C HIS A 68 16.59 -26.50 -13.88
N GLN A 69 17.56 -25.59 -13.99
CA GLN A 69 18.58 -25.68 -15.04
C GLN A 69 19.66 -26.73 -14.70
N ARG A 70 19.74 -27.15 -13.43
CA ARG A 70 20.72 -28.12 -12.91
C ARG A 70 22.15 -27.78 -13.34
N ALA A 71 22.48 -26.48 -13.31
CA ALA A 71 23.80 -26.02 -13.69
C ALA A 71 24.85 -26.64 -12.76
N LYS A 72 25.95 -27.18 -13.32
CA LYS A 72 27.04 -27.77 -12.53
C LYS A 72 27.70 -26.75 -11.58
N HIS A 73 27.69 -25.47 -11.96
CA HIS A 73 28.23 -24.36 -11.16
C HIS A 73 27.23 -23.19 -11.09
N PRO A 74 26.20 -23.26 -10.23
CA PRO A 74 25.11 -22.27 -10.18
C PRO A 74 25.59 -20.85 -9.85
N ILE A 75 26.57 -20.72 -8.95
CA ILE A 75 27.13 -19.41 -8.53
C ILE A 75 27.79 -18.69 -9.71
N ILE A 76 28.48 -19.43 -10.58
CA ILE A 76 29.19 -18.86 -11.75
C ILE A 76 28.18 -18.44 -12.82
N ALA A 77 27.10 -19.21 -13.00
CA ALA A 77 26.06 -18.90 -13.98
C ALA A 77 25.14 -17.74 -13.55
N LEU A 78 25.05 -17.47 -12.24
CA LEU A 78 24.07 -16.55 -11.67
C LEU A 78 24.19 -15.09 -12.15
N PRO A 79 25.37 -14.46 -12.22
CA PRO A 79 25.47 -13.06 -12.67
C PRO A 79 24.99 -12.87 -14.11
N VAL A 80 25.36 -13.78 -15.01
CA VAL A 80 24.93 -13.74 -16.42
C VAL A 80 23.43 -13.96 -16.53
N ASP A 81 22.89 -14.90 -15.74
CA ASP A 81 21.45 -15.18 -15.70
C ASP A 81 20.64 -13.98 -15.16
N ILE A 82 21.09 -13.36 -14.07
CA ILE A 82 20.48 -12.14 -13.52
C ILE A 82 20.56 -11.01 -14.54
N PHE A 83 21.71 -10.77 -15.15
CA PHE A 83 21.87 -9.71 -16.15
C PHE A 83 20.91 -9.90 -17.32
N ARG A 84 20.84 -11.11 -17.88
CA ARG A 84 19.88 -11.45 -18.96
C ARG A 84 18.43 -11.31 -18.52
N PHE A 85 18.13 -11.66 -17.28
CA PHE A 85 16.79 -11.51 -16.71
C PHE A 85 16.38 -10.04 -16.60
N LEU A 86 17.23 -9.20 -16.04
CA LEU A 86 16.96 -7.77 -15.82
C LEU A 86 16.96 -6.96 -17.13
N THR A 87 17.79 -7.32 -18.10
CA THR A 87 17.93 -6.59 -19.37
C THR A 87 17.04 -7.12 -20.50
N SER A 88 16.19 -8.11 -20.23
CA SER A 88 15.34 -8.75 -21.24
C SER A 88 14.37 -7.74 -21.88
N PRO A 89 14.49 -7.40 -23.19
CA PRO A 89 13.66 -6.39 -23.81
C PRO A 89 12.15 -6.67 -23.72
N PRO A 90 11.66 -7.92 -23.92
CA PRO A 90 10.23 -8.22 -23.76
C PRO A 90 9.69 -7.95 -22.35
N ARG A 91 10.51 -8.17 -21.31
CA ARG A 91 10.12 -7.89 -19.91
C ARG A 91 10.05 -6.38 -19.67
N LEU A 92 11.07 -5.65 -20.14
CA LEU A 92 11.14 -4.20 -19.96
C LEU A 92 10.00 -3.49 -20.70
N ILE A 93 9.73 -3.87 -21.95
CA ILE A 93 8.67 -3.29 -22.77
C ILE A 93 7.28 -3.50 -22.14
N LEU A 94 7.06 -4.63 -21.45
CA LEU A 94 5.77 -4.93 -20.83
C LEU A 94 5.65 -4.49 -19.36
N GLY A 95 6.76 -4.34 -18.65
CA GLY A 95 6.78 -3.98 -17.23
C GLY A 95 6.98 -2.49 -16.99
N MET A 96 7.85 -1.82 -17.76
CA MET A 96 8.18 -0.40 -17.56
C MET A 96 6.95 0.51 -17.70
N PRO A 97 6.09 0.38 -18.73
CA PRO A 97 4.91 1.24 -18.84
C PRO A 97 4.01 1.15 -17.60
N LEU A 98 3.82 -0.06 -17.07
CA LEU A 98 3.04 -0.26 -15.85
C LEU A 98 3.68 0.44 -14.67
N VAL A 99 4.96 0.19 -14.39
CA VAL A 99 5.65 0.82 -13.23
C VAL A 99 5.64 2.34 -13.33
N ILE A 100 5.92 2.89 -14.50
CA ILE A 100 5.90 4.34 -14.73
C ILE A 100 4.50 4.89 -14.45
N SER A 101 3.45 4.26 -15.00
CA SER A 101 2.07 4.66 -14.73
C SER A 101 1.69 4.50 -13.26
N LEU A 102 2.17 3.48 -12.57
CA LEU A 102 1.96 3.32 -11.13
C LEU A 102 2.60 4.46 -10.34
N CYS A 103 3.82 4.89 -10.67
CA CYS A 103 4.44 6.02 -10.00
C CYS A 103 3.58 7.30 -10.13
N LEU A 104 3.02 7.54 -11.32
CA LEU A 104 2.09 8.67 -11.55
C LEU A 104 0.78 8.52 -10.78
N PHE A 105 0.22 7.30 -10.75
CA PHE A 105 -0.98 6.98 -9.97
C PHE A 105 -0.75 7.22 -8.48
N VAL A 106 0.32 6.63 -7.92
CA VAL A 106 0.65 6.70 -6.48
C VAL A 106 0.97 8.12 -6.06
N ARG A 107 1.61 8.92 -6.92
CA ARG A 107 1.83 10.36 -6.66
C ARG A 107 0.51 11.08 -6.41
N VAL A 108 -0.41 11.02 -7.38
CA VAL A 108 -1.69 11.74 -7.27
C VAL A 108 -2.58 11.14 -6.19
N PHE A 109 -2.58 9.81 -6.05
CA PHE A 109 -3.28 9.11 -4.97
C PHE A 109 -2.81 9.59 -3.59
N THR A 110 -1.50 9.68 -3.37
CA THR A 110 -0.93 10.14 -2.09
C THR A 110 -1.28 11.60 -1.84
N ASP A 111 -1.20 12.46 -2.86
CA ASP A 111 -1.57 13.87 -2.73
C ASP A 111 -3.06 14.04 -2.39
N ILE A 112 -3.95 13.24 -2.99
CA ILE A 112 -5.37 13.19 -2.63
C ILE A 112 -5.53 12.75 -1.17
N LYS A 113 -4.90 11.64 -0.76
CA LYS A 113 -5.00 11.13 0.62
C LYS A 113 -4.56 12.16 1.65
N TYR A 114 -3.43 12.82 1.39
CA TYR A 114 -2.86 13.84 2.26
C TYR A 114 -3.79 15.05 2.42
N ASN A 115 -4.54 15.37 1.36
CA ASN A 115 -5.44 16.52 1.30
C ASN A 115 -6.92 16.18 1.51
N ILE A 116 -7.26 14.95 1.94
CA ILE A 116 -8.65 14.62 2.33
C ILE A 116 -9.25 15.69 3.26
N PRO A 117 -8.59 16.16 4.33
CA PRO A 117 -9.20 17.15 5.23
C PRO A 117 -9.44 18.53 4.58
N THR A 118 -8.77 18.86 3.47
CA THR A 118 -9.05 20.09 2.71
C THR A 118 -10.16 19.88 1.67
N LEU A 119 -10.38 18.63 1.25
CA LEU A 119 -11.38 18.24 0.25
C LEU A 119 -12.75 17.97 0.90
N ALA A 120 -12.77 17.36 2.08
CA ALA A 120 -13.98 17.02 2.82
C ALA A 120 -13.72 16.97 4.33
N PRO A 121 -14.60 17.56 5.16
CA PRO A 121 -14.48 17.47 6.60
C PRO A 121 -14.67 16.03 7.09
N TYR A 122 -13.93 15.67 8.14
CA TYR A 122 -14.10 14.40 8.85
C TYR A 122 -15.45 14.38 9.55
N SER A 123 -16.42 13.70 8.94
CA SER A 123 -17.83 13.74 9.33
C SER A 123 -18.43 12.35 9.53
N TRP A 124 -17.67 11.29 9.23
CA TRP A 124 -18.13 9.91 9.28
C TRP A 124 -17.62 9.13 10.48
N ASP A 125 -16.77 9.71 11.34
CA ASP A 125 -16.18 9.02 12.50
C ASP A 125 -17.22 8.49 13.48
N GLU A 126 -18.18 9.32 13.91
CA GLU A 126 -19.28 8.87 14.79
C GLU A 126 -20.21 7.86 14.09
N THR A 127 -20.50 8.10 12.81
CA THR A 127 -21.36 7.19 12.02
C THR A 127 -20.74 5.80 11.91
N PHE A 128 -19.44 5.71 11.63
CA PHE A 128 -18.73 4.44 11.56
C PHE A 128 -18.55 3.79 12.93
N MET A 129 -18.29 4.56 13.97
CA MET A 129 -18.27 4.04 15.35
C MET A 129 -19.62 3.41 15.72
N ASN A 130 -20.73 4.09 15.44
CA ASN A 130 -22.08 3.59 15.73
C ASN A 130 -22.43 2.37 14.86
N LEU A 131 -22.01 2.36 13.59
CA LEU A 131 -22.19 1.22 12.69
C LEU A 131 -21.42 -0.01 13.20
N ASP A 132 -20.18 0.19 13.64
CA ASP A 132 -19.36 -0.86 14.23
C ASP A 132 -20.04 -1.45 15.46
N GLN A 133 -20.56 -0.61 16.36
CA GLN A 133 -21.33 -1.06 17.52
C GLN A 133 -22.57 -1.84 17.11
N TRP A 134 -23.34 -1.32 16.16
CA TRP A 134 -24.57 -1.97 15.69
C TRP A 134 -24.30 -3.36 15.10
N LEU A 135 -23.25 -3.48 14.27
CA LEU A 135 -22.84 -4.76 13.67
C LEU A 135 -22.33 -5.77 14.70
N HIS A 136 -21.79 -5.29 15.82
CA HIS A 136 -21.18 -6.12 16.88
C HIS A 136 -22.03 -6.15 18.16
N PHE A 137 -23.35 -6.05 18.00
CA PHE A 137 -24.34 -6.25 19.07
C PHE A 137 -24.18 -5.30 20.27
N GLY A 138 -23.80 -4.05 20.01
CA GLY A 138 -23.62 -3.00 21.00
C GLY A 138 -22.19 -2.87 21.55
N TYR A 139 -21.26 -3.75 21.15
CA TYR A 139 -19.86 -3.67 21.54
C TYR A 139 -19.03 -2.98 20.47
N HIS A 140 -17.97 -2.29 20.86
CA HIS A 140 -16.96 -1.89 19.89
C HIS A 140 -16.13 -3.11 19.47
N PRO A 141 -15.78 -3.28 18.19
CA PRO A 141 -15.05 -4.46 17.71
C PRO A 141 -13.75 -4.72 18.47
N HIS A 142 -13.05 -3.66 18.86
CA HIS A 142 -11.80 -3.78 19.60
C HIS A 142 -11.99 -4.37 21.00
N GLU A 143 -13.13 -4.14 21.66
CA GLU A 143 -13.44 -4.71 22.99
C GLU A 143 -13.61 -6.22 22.90
N LEU A 144 -14.24 -6.71 21.83
CA LEU A 144 -14.42 -8.14 21.58
C LEU A 144 -13.10 -8.83 21.23
N LEU A 145 -12.18 -8.11 20.57
CA LEU A 145 -10.88 -8.63 20.16
C LEU A 145 -9.83 -8.55 21.27
N GLN A 146 -9.97 -7.60 22.21
CA GLN A 146 -8.97 -7.35 23.26
C GLN A 146 -8.62 -8.58 24.11
N PRO A 147 -9.55 -9.50 24.48
CA PRO A 147 -9.21 -10.70 25.23
C PRO A 147 -8.22 -11.63 24.51
N VAL A 148 -8.12 -11.53 23.18
CA VAL A 148 -7.23 -12.36 22.36
C VAL A 148 -6.01 -11.57 21.89
N LEU A 149 -6.22 -10.35 21.41
CA LEU A 149 -5.17 -9.53 20.79
C LEU A 149 -4.44 -8.61 21.80
N GLY A 150 -5.02 -8.41 22.99
CA GLY A 150 -4.53 -7.55 24.07
C GLY A 150 -3.35 -8.14 24.86
N HIS A 151 -2.53 -8.99 24.23
CA HIS A 151 -1.27 -9.46 24.79
C HIS A 151 -0.08 -8.80 24.07
N PRO A 152 0.92 -8.25 24.78
CA PRO A 152 1.96 -7.44 24.16
C PRO A 152 2.72 -8.11 23.01
N LEU A 153 3.05 -9.40 23.15
CA LEU A 153 3.74 -10.16 22.10
C LEU A 153 2.85 -10.43 20.88
N ILE A 154 1.54 -10.60 21.09
CA ILE A 154 0.58 -10.79 19.99
C ILE A 154 0.40 -9.48 19.25
N THR A 155 0.25 -8.36 19.97
CA THR A 155 0.18 -7.03 19.37
C THR A 155 1.45 -6.69 18.57
N LEU A 156 2.63 -7.00 19.11
CA LEU A 156 3.89 -6.85 18.38
C LEU A 156 3.93 -7.71 17.11
N ALA A 157 3.51 -8.97 17.21
CA ALA A 157 3.47 -9.85 16.04
C ALA A 157 2.53 -9.30 14.95
N LEU A 158 1.38 -8.75 15.32
CA LEU A 158 0.46 -8.09 14.40
C LEU A 158 1.06 -6.85 13.75
N ASP A 159 1.75 -6.01 14.52
CA ASP A 159 2.45 -4.82 14.02
C ASP A 159 3.49 -5.19 12.96
N ILE A 160 4.31 -6.22 13.23
CA ILE A 160 5.30 -6.74 12.29
C ILE A 160 4.62 -7.32 11.03
N VAL A 161 3.58 -8.15 11.20
CA VAL A 161 2.87 -8.76 10.07
C VAL A 161 2.23 -7.68 9.18
N TYR A 162 1.67 -6.63 9.77
CA TYR A 162 1.10 -5.50 9.05
C TYR A 162 2.16 -4.77 8.21
N GLN A 163 3.33 -4.51 8.79
CA GLN A 163 4.44 -3.87 8.09
C GLN A 163 4.98 -4.75 6.94
N LEU A 164 5.05 -6.07 7.16
CA LEU A 164 5.45 -7.04 6.15
C LEU A 164 4.43 -7.13 5.00
N TRP A 165 3.13 -7.12 5.30
CA TRP A 165 2.09 -7.10 4.28
C TRP A 165 2.26 -5.93 3.31
N PHE A 166 2.53 -4.73 3.83
CA PHE A 166 2.75 -3.55 3.00
C PHE A 166 3.94 -3.75 2.05
N MET A 167 5.07 -4.26 2.55
CA MET A 167 6.26 -4.56 1.73
C MET A 167 5.93 -5.62 0.66
N ILE A 168 5.30 -6.72 1.07
CA ILE A 168 4.95 -7.85 0.21
C ILE A 168 4.03 -7.41 -0.94
N MET A 169 3.03 -6.57 -0.65
CA MET A 169 2.10 -6.04 -1.64
C MET A 169 2.83 -5.36 -2.81
N TRP A 170 3.78 -4.47 -2.50
CA TRP A 170 4.58 -3.79 -3.53
C TRP A 170 5.53 -4.74 -4.26
N MET A 171 6.09 -5.72 -3.56
CA MET A 171 6.93 -6.74 -4.20
C MET A 171 6.16 -7.55 -5.23
N PHE A 172 4.93 -7.97 -4.90
CA PHE A 172 4.05 -8.67 -5.84
C PHE A 172 3.80 -7.84 -7.10
N TRP A 173 3.64 -6.52 -6.94
CA TRP A 173 3.43 -5.61 -8.05
C TRP A 173 4.61 -5.63 -9.04
N VAL A 174 5.84 -5.52 -8.54
CA VAL A 174 7.07 -5.57 -9.36
C VAL A 174 7.26 -6.94 -10.00
N VAL A 175 7.01 -8.02 -9.26
CA VAL A 175 7.09 -9.39 -9.77
C VAL A 175 6.08 -9.62 -10.90
N LEU A 176 4.84 -9.18 -10.74
CA LEU A 176 3.82 -9.28 -11.79
C LEU A 176 4.17 -8.41 -13.00
N ALA A 177 4.82 -7.26 -12.79
CA ALA A 177 5.19 -6.35 -13.87
C ALA A 177 6.29 -6.96 -14.77
N PHE A 178 7.35 -7.53 -14.18
CA PHE A 178 8.56 -7.95 -14.92
C PHE A 178 8.84 -9.45 -14.95
N ALA A 179 8.43 -10.20 -13.92
CA ALA A 179 8.87 -11.58 -13.75
C ALA A 179 7.91 -12.58 -14.40
N LEU A 180 6.61 -12.32 -14.32
CA LEU A 180 5.57 -13.23 -14.79
C LEU A 180 5.24 -13.06 -16.27
N ARG A 181 4.88 -14.19 -16.90
CA ARG A 181 4.48 -14.19 -18.31
C ARG A 181 3.20 -13.39 -18.50
N PRO A 182 3.04 -12.72 -19.65
CA PRO A 182 1.82 -11.98 -19.94
C PRO A 182 0.62 -12.93 -19.91
N SER A 183 -0.39 -12.60 -19.10
CA SER A 183 -1.58 -13.43 -18.90
C SER A 183 -2.78 -12.55 -18.55
N VAL A 184 -3.97 -13.12 -18.69
CA VAL A 184 -5.23 -12.45 -18.32
C VAL A 184 -5.22 -12.08 -16.83
N ILE A 185 -4.79 -13.01 -15.98
CA ILE A 185 -4.71 -12.82 -14.52
C ILE A 185 -3.79 -11.64 -14.18
N ARG A 186 -2.65 -11.52 -14.87
CA ARG A 186 -1.73 -10.38 -14.69
C ARG A 186 -2.43 -9.06 -15.02
N THR A 187 -3.14 -8.98 -16.15
CA THR A 187 -3.86 -7.75 -16.52
C THR A 187 -5.00 -7.44 -15.55
N GLN A 188 -5.77 -8.46 -15.14
CA GLN A 188 -6.82 -8.32 -14.14
C GLN A 188 -6.29 -7.80 -12.81
N PHE A 189 -5.15 -8.32 -12.35
CA PHE A 189 -4.50 -7.84 -11.13
C PHE A 189 -4.26 -6.33 -11.20
N PHE A 190 -3.62 -5.83 -12.26
CA PHE A 190 -3.33 -4.40 -12.37
C PHE A 190 -4.60 -3.56 -12.50
N ALA A 191 -5.58 -4.02 -13.28
CA ALA A 191 -6.86 -3.32 -13.41
C ALA A 191 -7.59 -3.23 -12.08
N VAL A 192 -7.77 -4.35 -11.37
CA VAL A 192 -8.46 -4.40 -10.07
C VAL A 192 -7.70 -3.62 -9.02
N PHE A 193 -6.36 -3.71 -8.99
CA PHE A 193 -5.53 -2.93 -8.09
C PHE A 193 -5.79 -1.43 -8.29
N VAL A 194 -5.69 -0.93 -9.51
CA VAL A 194 -5.89 0.50 -9.74
C VAL A 194 -7.33 0.92 -9.40
N LEU A 195 -8.33 0.09 -9.73
CA LEU A 195 -9.73 0.37 -9.43
C LEU A 195 -10.05 0.38 -7.93
N ILE A 196 -9.55 -0.58 -7.16
CA ILE A 196 -9.84 -0.65 -5.72
C ILE A 196 -9.22 0.55 -4.99
N TRP A 197 -8.03 0.97 -5.40
CA TRP A 197 -7.34 2.12 -4.81
C TRP A 197 -7.95 3.46 -5.26
N SER A 198 -8.37 3.60 -6.52
CA SER A 198 -9.03 4.83 -6.96
C SER A 198 -10.45 4.99 -6.39
N LEU A 199 -11.25 3.92 -6.43
CA LEU A 199 -12.64 3.94 -5.98
C LEU A 199 -12.73 3.93 -4.45
N GLY A 200 -12.03 3.00 -3.80
CA GLY A 200 -12.04 2.89 -2.33
C GLY A 200 -11.10 3.89 -1.68
N GLY A 201 -9.84 3.89 -2.10
CA GLY A 201 -8.80 4.68 -1.46
C GLY A 201 -8.89 6.19 -1.73
N SER A 202 -9.58 6.63 -2.78
CA SER A 202 -9.74 8.06 -3.08
C SER A 202 -11.20 8.51 -3.06
N LEU A 203 -12.05 7.99 -3.95
CA LEU A 203 -13.43 8.48 -4.05
C LEU A 203 -14.24 8.21 -2.78
N ALA A 204 -14.27 6.95 -2.32
CA ALA A 204 -14.96 6.59 -1.08
C ALA A 204 -14.27 7.20 0.14
N ALA A 205 -12.94 7.31 0.15
CA ALA A 205 -12.22 7.97 1.24
C ALA A 205 -12.55 9.46 1.38
N ILE A 206 -12.83 10.17 0.28
CA ILE A 206 -13.32 11.56 0.32
C ILE A 206 -14.80 11.58 0.75
N GLY A 207 -15.64 10.76 0.11
CA GLY A 207 -17.09 10.75 0.37
C GLY A 207 -17.46 10.30 1.79
N PHE A 208 -16.67 9.40 2.35
CA PHE A 208 -16.80 8.87 3.71
C PHE A 208 -15.61 9.27 4.58
N SER A 209 -15.19 10.53 4.48
CA SER A 209 -14.04 11.07 5.19
C SER A 209 -14.15 10.85 6.71
N SER A 210 -13.23 10.06 7.24
CA SER A 210 -13.06 9.71 8.65
C SER A 210 -11.58 9.54 8.95
N VAL A 211 -11.15 9.97 10.14
CA VAL A 211 -9.77 9.79 10.63
C VAL A 211 -9.58 8.42 11.28
N GLY A 212 -10.67 7.85 11.83
CA GLY A 212 -10.67 6.53 12.44
C GLY A 212 -10.26 6.51 13.92
N PRO A 213 -10.22 5.31 14.53
CA PRO A 213 -10.20 5.13 15.98
C PRO A 213 -9.05 5.80 16.74
N CYS A 214 -7.83 5.75 16.20
CA CYS A 214 -6.65 6.30 16.87
C CYS A 214 -6.63 7.83 16.92
N PHE A 215 -7.41 8.49 16.06
CA PHE A 215 -7.51 9.95 15.98
C PHE A 215 -8.84 10.50 16.49
N TYR A 216 -9.75 9.62 16.95
CA TYR A 216 -11.06 9.99 17.48
C TYR A 216 -10.95 10.99 18.65
N GLY A 217 -10.09 10.69 19.63
CA GLY A 217 -9.79 11.58 20.75
C GLY A 217 -9.12 12.90 20.32
N PRO A 218 -8.01 12.85 19.56
CA PRO A 218 -7.37 14.04 19.00
C PRO A 218 -8.27 14.96 18.17
N LEU A 219 -9.30 14.41 17.51
CA LEU A 219 -10.32 15.17 16.78
C LEU A 219 -11.32 15.89 17.71
N GLY A 220 -11.31 15.59 19.01
CA GLY A 220 -12.18 16.20 20.01
C GLY A 220 -13.55 15.55 20.14
N LEU A 221 -13.73 14.35 19.58
CA LEU A 221 -15.00 13.62 19.64
C LEU A 221 -15.19 12.96 21.02
N ALA A 222 -16.40 13.05 21.56
CA ALA A 222 -16.76 12.54 22.89
C ALA A 222 -18.17 11.92 22.89
N PRO A 223 -18.40 10.82 23.64
CA PRO A 223 -17.41 10.06 24.42
C PRO A 223 -16.38 9.35 23.51
N ASN A 224 -15.15 9.14 24.01
CA ASN A 224 -14.09 8.46 23.26
C ASN A 224 -13.99 6.99 23.69
N PRO A 225 -14.61 6.05 22.95
CA PRO A 225 -14.58 4.64 23.30
C PRO A 225 -13.22 3.98 23.04
N TYR A 226 -12.35 4.63 22.27
CA TYR A 226 -11.04 4.08 21.89
C TYR A 226 -9.93 4.45 22.88
N ALA A 227 -10.22 5.26 23.91
CA ALA A 227 -9.21 5.65 24.90
C ALA A 227 -8.53 4.45 25.58
N PRO A 228 -9.26 3.42 26.08
CA PRO A 228 -8.61 2.25 26.69
C PRO A 228 -7.72 1.47 25.71
N LEU A 229 -8.12 1.38 24.44
CA LEU A 229 -7.32 0.76 23.40
C LEU A 229 -6.02 1.53 23.17
N MET A 230 -6.11 2.85 23.07
CA MET A 230 -4.93 3.69 22.86
C MET A 230 -3.98 3.64 24.05
N ASP A 231 -4.48 3.64 25.28
CA ASP A 231 -3.66 3.47 26.49
C ASP A 231 -2.89 2.13 26.47
N TYR A 232 -3.58 1.04 26.11
CA TYR A 232 -2.95 -0.26 25.94
C TYR A 232 -1.85 -0.24 24.86
N LEU A 233 -2.14 0.32 23.68
CA LEU A 233 -1.16 0.39 22.59
C LEU A 233 0.07 1.22 22.97
N HIS A 234 -0.11 2.33 23.70
CA HIS A 234 0.99 3.14 24.21
C HIS A 234 1.82 2.40 25.26
N GLN A 235 1.18 1.59 26.12
CA GLN A 235 1.89 0.74 27.08
C GLN A 235 2.76 -0.31 26.38
N VAL A 236 2.22 -1.00 25.37
CA VAL A 236 2.99 -1.98 24.58
C VAL A 236 4.13 -1.29 23.84
N ASN A 237 3.86 -0.13 23.25
CA ASN A 237 4.85 0.68 22.55
C ASN A 237 6.02 1.10 23.44
N GLY A 238 5.79 1.40 24.72
CA GLY A 238 6.86 1.72 25.67
C GLY A 238 7.89 0.60 25.85
N ASN A 239 7.50 -0.65 25.63
CA ASN A 239 8.38 -1.82 25.73
C ASN A 239 8.96 -2.26 24.38
N TYR A 240 8.16 -2.20 23.31
CA TYR A 240 8.49 -2.83 22.03
C TYR A 240 8.65 -1.88 20.85
N HIS A 241 8.35 -0.58 21.01
CA HIS A 241 8.43 0.44 19.96
C HIS A 241 7.64 0.03 18.68
N LEU A 242 6.31 0.04 18.78
CA LEU A 242 5.40 -0.39 17.71
C LEU A 242 5.37 0.60 16.54
N PHE A 243 5.69 0.14 15.32
CA PHE A 243 5.72 0.95 14.10
C PHE A 243 4.40 1.67 13.84
N SER A 244 3.28 0.99 14.09
CA SER A 244 1.95 1.56 13.94
C SER A 244 1.72 2.80 14.81
N VAL A 245 2.25 2.83 16.04
CA VAL A 245 2.10 3.99 16.94
C VAL A 245 2.96 5.16 16.45
N GLN A 246 4.19 4.92 15.96
CA GLN A 246 4.97 6.01 15.35
C GLN A 246 4.30 6.52 14.06
N ALA A 247 3.75 5.63 13.24
CA ALA A 247 3.04 6.01 12.02
C ALA A 247 1.82 6.90 12.33
N GLN A 248 1.06 6.60 13.40
CA GLN A 248 -0.04 7.46 13.84
C GLN A 248 0.43 8.88 14.15
N HIS A 249 1.54 9.03 14.89
CA HIS A 249 2.10 10.35 15.19
C HIS A 249 2.52 11.11 13.92
N LEU A 250 3.17 10.43 12.97
CA LEU A 250 3.57 11.04 11.70
C LEU A 250 2.36 11.48 10.88
N LEU A 251 1.31 10.66 10.82
CA LEU A 251 0.08 10.96 10.09
C LEU A 251 -0.72 12.10 10.72
N TRP A 252 -0.69 12.26 12.04
CA TRP A 252 -1.40 13.36 12.70
C TRP A 252 -0.71 14.71 12.52
N GLN A 253 0.62 14.70 12.39
CA GLN A 253 1.40 15.93 12.20
C GLN A 253 1.36 16.48 10.76
N ALA A 254 0.86 15.68 9.81
CA ALA A 254 0.73 15.99 8.38
C ALA A 254 -0.34 17.05 8.07
#